data_AF-A0A3N0DA94-F1
#
_entry.id   AF-A0A3N0DA94-F1
#
_cell.length_a   1.000
_cell.length_b   1.000
_cell.length_c   1.000
_cell.angle_alpha   90.00
_cell.angle_beta   90.00
_cell.angle_gamma   90.00
#
_symmetry.space_group_name_H-M   'P 1'
#
loop_
_entity.id
_entity.type
_entity.pdbx_description
1 polymer ?
#
loop_
_entity_poly.entity_id
_entity_poly.type
_entity_poly.pdbx_seq_one_letter_code
_entity_poly.pdbx_strand_id
1 'polypeptide(L)'
;MALPAGSDGDKAMPEAYGREGGVPGAYAPVGTRAPGRNPVAGPLGKDGQPLSLRFVLPSGPGSEPLRTVADRIRTMLDRIGISTEVKKVADESFFKDHIASGHYDLALWSWPATAYPATDARPIYAKPQPATDGSLLVEQNYTRVGTDRIDQLFDEAVSELDERKARDLMKQVDSRIWAAAASIPLYQRPELVAAKHDLANAGAFGFSAPRYQDIGFVKAKPAHGAERN
;
A
#
# COMPACT_ATOMS: atom_id res chain seq x y z
N MET A 1 17.86 46.55 -19.36
CA MET A 1 18.97 45.66 -18.99
C MET A 1 18.44 44.76 -17.88
N ALA A 2 17.57 43.80 -18.22
CA ALA A 2 17.89 42.41 -18.55
C ALA A 2 18.38 41.62 -17.32
N LEU A 3 17.48 40.79 -16.77
CA LEU A 3 17.77 39.71 -15.81
C LEU A 3 18.70 38.67 -16.45
N PRO A 4 19.64 38.06 -15.72
CA PRO A 4 20.25 36.82 -16.16
C PRO A 4 19.41 35.61 -15.72
N ALA A 5 19.27 34.68 -16.66
CA ALA A 5 18.52 33.45 -16.60
C ALA A 5 19.36 32.26 -16.09
N GLY A 6 18.64 31.28 -15.54
CA GLY A 6 18.80 29.82 -15.60
C GLY A 6 20.16 29.09 -15.71
N SER A 7 20.09 27.88 -15.10
CA SER A 7 20.77 26.62 -15.42
C SER A 7 21.98 26.22 -14.57
N ASP A 8 21.74 25.25 -13.68
CA ASP A 8 22.71 24.24 -13.25
C ASP A 8 21.96 22.98 -12.76
N GLY A 9 20.92 22.60 -13.52
CA GLY A 9 20.07 21.44 -13.25
C GLY A 9 20.36 20.23 -14.14
N ASP A 10 21.47 20.24 -14.90
CA ASP A 10 21.73 19.22 -15.92
C ASP A 10 23.14 18.64 -15.76
N LYS A 11 23.28 17.74 -14.77
CA LYS A 11 24.35 16.74 -14.78
C LYS A 11 23.73 15.36 -14.64
N ALA A 12 23.74 14.69 -15.80
CA ALA A 12 23.37 13.32 -16.06
C ALA A 12 23.66 12.36 -14.89
N MET A 13 22.62 11.62 -14.52
CA MET A 13 22.75 10.36 -13.78
C MET A 13 23.63 9.40 -14.59
N PRO A 14 24.66 8.76 -13.99
CA PRO A 14 25.47 7.80 -14.72
C PRO A 14 24.62 6.58 -15.13
N GLU A 15 24.77 6.21 -16.40
CA GLU A 15 24.18 5.06 -17.07
C GLU A 15 24.61 3.75 -16.38
N ALA A 16 23.79 3.26 -15.45
CA ALA A 16 23.91 1.92 -14.90
C ALA A 16 22.54 1.29 -14.60
N TYR A 17 21.59 1.43 -15.53
CA TYR A 17 20.31 0.69 -15.50
C TYR A 17 20.07 -0.03 -16.83
N GLY A 18 21.09 -0.80 -17.25
CA GLY A 18 21.01 -1.72 -18.39
C GLY A 18 21.03 -3.17 -17.91
N ARG A 19 19.93 -3.64 -17.30
CA ARG A 19 19.57 -5.06 -17.34
C ARG A 19 18.11 -5.15 -17.76
N GLU A 20 17.91 -5.55 -19.00
CA GLU A 20 16.62 -5.83 -19.59
C GLU A 20 15.83 -6.80 -18.69
N GLY A 21 14.60 -6.42 -18.35
CA GLY A 21 13.62 -7.32 -17.70
C GLY A 21 13.14 -6.94 -16.30
N GLY A 22 13.61 -5.85 -15.69
CA GLY A 22 13.07 -5.37 -14.41
C GLY A 22 11.74 -4.62 -14.57
N VAL A 23 10.65 -5.11 -13.96
CA VAL A 23 9.37 -4.39 -13.90
C VAL A 23 9.52 -3.18 -12.95
N PRO A 24 9.04 -1.98 -13.32
CA PRO A 24 8.98 -0.84 -12.39
C PRO A 24 8.23 -1.24 -11.10
N GLY A 25 8.86 -1.03 -9.93
CA GLY A 25 8.31 -1.45 -8.62
C GLY A 25 8.64 -2.89 -8.20
N ALA A 26 9.41 -3.64 -8.99
CA ALA A 26 9.87 -4.98 -8.62
C ALA A 26 10.83 -4.95 -7.41
N TYR A 27 10.87 -6.06 -6.68
CA TYR A 27 11.78 -6.29 -5.56
C TYR A 27 13.24 -6.03 -5.95
N ALA A 28 13.85 -5.01 -5.35
CA ALA A 28 15.26 -4.66 -5.51
C ALA A 28 16.06 -5.15 -4.30
N PRO A 29 16.71 -6.32 -4.33
CA PRO A 29 17.35 -6.93 -3.17
C PRO A 29 18.52 -6.12 -2.59
N VAL A 30 19.11 -5.22 -3.38
CA VAL A 30 20.19 -4.32 -2.96
C VAL A 30 19.65 -2.96 -2.48
N GLY A 31 18.39 -2.64 -2.80
CA GLY A 31 17.80 -1.32 -2.62
C GLY A 31 18.54 -0.21 -3.39
N THR A 32 17.95 0.98 -3.45
CA THR A 32 18.71 2.18 -3.83
C THR A 32 19.61 2.53 -2.65
N ARG A 33 20.94 2.58 -2.85
CA ARG A 33 21.87 2.93 -1.77
C ARG A 33 21.47 4.30 -1.22
N ALA A 34 21.20 4.38 0.09
CA ALA A 34 20.96 5.65 0.75
C ALA A 34 22.13 6.60 0.47
N PRO A 35 21.90 7.87 0.07
CA PRO A 35 22.97 8.81 -0.23
C PRO A 35 23.98 8.89 0.92
N GLY A 36 25.26 8.63 0.62
CA GLY A 36 26.36 8.84 1.57
C GLY A 36 26.71 7.69 2.54
N ARG A 37 26.24 6.44 2.34
CA ARG A 37 26.62 5.33 3.23
C ARG A 37 27.44 4.22 2.56
N ASN A 38 28.63 3.97 3.13
CA ASN A 38 29.34 2.70 3.01
C ASN A 38 28.45 1.57 3.56
N PRO A 39 28.53 0.34 3.00
CA PRO A 39 27.79 -0.80 3.54
C PRO A 39 28.15 -0.97 5.02
N VAL A 40 27.17 -0.75 5.90
CA VAL A 40 27.39 -0.80 7.34
C VAL A 40 27.46 -2.27 7.76
N ALA A 41 28.65 -2.73 8.15
CA ALA A 41 28.81 -3.95 8.91
C ALA A 41 28.44 -3.66 10.38
N GLY A 42 27.15 -3.57 10.70
CA GLY A 42 26.67 -3.26 12.05
C GLY A 42 25.28 -2.63 12.11
N PRO A 43 24.70 -2.47 13.30
CA PRO A 43 23.40 -1.83 13.48
C PRO A 43 23.43 -0.39 12.98
N LEU A 44 22.40 0.01 12.24
CA LEU A 44 22.20 1.39 11.83
C LEU A 44 21.84 2.24 13.03
N GLY A 45 22.28 3.49 13.00
CA GLY A 45 21.98 4.48 14.03
C GLY A 45 22.39 5.88 13.59
N LYS A 46 22.05 6.87 14.41
CA LYS A 46 22.48 8.26 14.25
C LYS A 46 22.73 8.84 15.65
N ASP A 47 23.79 9.62 15.80
CA ASP A 47 24.12 10.31 17.07
C ASP A 47 24.19 9.37 18.28
N GLY A 48 24.71 8.15 18.06
CA GLY A 48 24.83 7.11 19.10
C GLY A 48 23.52 6.36 19.41
N GLN A 49 22.40 6.72 18.80
CA GLN A 49 21.12 6.01 18.96
C GLN A 49 20.94 4.95 17.87
N PRO A 50 20.73 3.67 18.22
CA PRO A 50 20.41 2.64 17.25
C PRO A 50 19.03 2.88 16.62
N LEU A 51 18.90 2.57 15.34
CA LEU A 51 17.62 2.57 14.63
C LEU A 51 16.87 1.28 14.96
N SER A 52 15.89 1.39 15.85
CA SER A 52 14.96 0.32 16.20
C SER A 52 13.52 0.76 15.92
N LEU A 53 12.76 -0.06 15.19
CA LEU A 53 11.39 0.23 14.78
C LEU A 53 10.40 -0.66 15.55
N ARG A 54 9.35 -0.08 16.13
CA ARG A 54 8.23 -0.82 16.75
C ARG A 54 7.28 -1.30 15.67
N PHE A 55 7.16 -2.60 15.53
CA PHE A 55 6.28 -3.25 14.58
C PHE A 55 5.04 -3.80 15.30
N VAL A 56 3.93 -3.06 15.21
CA VAL A 56 2.68 -3.42 15.89
C VAL A 56 1.85 -4.34 15.01
N LEU A 57 1.39 -5.47 15.58
CA LEU A 57 0.62 -6.49 14.88
C LEU A 57 -0.57 -6.98 15.74
N PRO A 58 -1.72 -7.29 15.13
CA PRO A 58 -2.81 -7.96 15.81
C PRO A 58 -2.41 -9.39 16.20
N SER A 59 -3.01 -9.90 17.29
CA SER A 59 -2.65 -11.18 17.90
C SER A 59 -3.76 -12.22 17.87
N GLY A 60 -4.98 -11.83 17.54
CA GLY A 60 -6.14 -12.70 17.53
C GLY A 60 -6.20 -13.65 16.32
N PRO A 61 -7.20 -14.54 16.31
CA PRO A 61 -7.36 -15.55 15.26
C PRO A 61 -7.53 -14.92 13.87
N GLY A 62 -6.86 -15.47 12.87
CA GLY A 62 -6.89 -14.96 11.48
C GLY A 62 -5.76 -13.98 11.16
N SER A 63 -5.01 -13.54 12.17
CA SER A 63 -3.84 -12.65 12.02
C SER A 63 -2.51 -13.39 11.81
N GLU A 64 -2.52 -14.73 11.71
CA GLU A 64 -1.35 -15.56 11.39
C GLU A 64 -0.63 -15.13 10.10
N PRO A 65 -1.32 -14.81 8.99
CA PRO A 65 -0.64 -14.40 7.76
C PRO A 65 0.11 -13.07 7.92
N LEU A 66 -0.48 -12.10 8.65
CA LEU A 66 0.16 -10.81 8.94
C LEU A 66 1.45 -11.00 9.74
N ARG A 67 1.42 -11.86 10.77
CA ARG A 67 2.61 -12.19 11.58
C ARG A 67 3.69 -12.87 10.75
N THR A 68 3.32 -13.77 9.85
CA THR A 68 4.26 -14.44 8.93
C THR A 68 4.95 -13.44 7.99
N VAL A 69 4.20 -12.47 7.46
CA VAL A 69 4.77 -11.39 6.62
C VAL A 69 5.69 -10.50 7.45
N ALA A 70 5.29 -10.14 8.66
CA ALA A 70 6.10 -9.31 9.55
C ALA A 70 7.43 -9.97 9.94
N ASP A 71 7.45 -11.28 10.19
CA ASP A 71 8.69 -12.02 10.49
C ASP A 71 9.67 -11.99 9.30
N ARG A 72 9.16 -12.06 8.07
CA ARG A 72 9.97 -11.90 6.85
C ARG A 72 10.51 -10.48 6.74
N ILE A 73 9.69 -9.47 6.98
CA ILE A 73 10.10 -8.06 6.95
C ILE A 73 11.19 -7.80 8.00
N ARG A 74 11.00 -8.23 9.25
CA ARG A 74 12.01 -8.15 10.30
C ARG A 74 13.34 -8.77 9.85
N THR A 75 13.29 -9.99 9.32
CA THR A 75 14.50 -10.68 8.84
C THR A 75 15.21 -9.90 7.72
N MET A 76 14.47 -9.23 6.83
CA MET A 76 15.05 -8.39 5.79
C MET A 76 15.64 -7.09 6.34
N LEU A 77 14.99 -6.48 7.34
CA LEU A 77 15.47 -5.27 8.02
C LEU A 77 16.74 -5.56 8.84
N ASP A 78 16.80 -6.69 9.54
CA ASP A 78 17.98 -7.12 10.29
C ASP A 78 19.21 -7.25 9.39
N ARG A 79 19.04 -7.77 8.16
CA ARG A 79 20.14 -7.91 7.17
C ARG A 79 20.75 -6.58 6.74
N ILE A 80 20.00 -5.48 6.85
CA ILE A 80 20.47 -4.12 6.54
C ILE A 80 20.74 -3.30 7.81
N GLY A 81 20.77 -3.95 8.98
CA GLY A 81 21.12 -3.32 10.26
C GLY A 81 19.99 -2.54 10.92
N ILE A 82 18.73 -2.73 10.53
CA ILE A 82 17.57 -2.09 11.16
C ILE A 82 16.94 -3.09 12.14
N SER A 83 17.00 -2.78 13.43
CA SER A 83 16.34 -3.58 14.46
C SER A 83 14.83 -3.38 14.43
N THR A 84 14.06 -4.44 14.69
CA THR A 84 12.59 -4.35 14.76
C THR A 84 12.06 -5.01 16.05
N GLU A 85 11.33 -4.25 16.85
CA GLU A 85 10.64 -4.72 18.04
C GLU A 85 9.20 -5.10 17.68
N VAL A 86 8.90 -6.40 17.61
CA VAL A 86 7.55 -6.89 17.28
C VAL A 86 6.66 -6.83 18.52
N LYS A 87 5.62 -6.00 18.47
CA LYS A 87 4.61 -5.87 19.52
C LYS A 87 3.27 -6.44 19.07
N LYS A 88 2.87 -7.56 19.67
CA LYS A 88 1.56 -8.16 19.45
C LYS A 88 0.54 -7.53 20.39
N VAL A 89 -0.61 -7.12 19.86
CA VAL A 89 -1.68 -6.44 20.62
C VAL A 89 -3.03 -7.11 20.37
N ALA A 90 -4.00 -6.89 21.26
CA ALA A 90 -5.37 -7.38 21.07
C ALA A 90 -6.01 -6.75 19.82
N ASP A 91 -6.84 -7.50 19.11
CA ASP A 91 -7.39 -7.09 17.82
C ASP A 91 -8.30 -5.86 17.97
N GLU A 92 -9.07 -5.80 19.05
CA GLU A 92 -9.96 -4.67 19.37
C GLU A 92 -9.16 -3.38 19.64
N SER A 93 -7.93 -3.54 20.13
CA SER A 93 -7.02 -2.43 20.45
C SER A 93 -6.15 -2.02 19.27
N PHE A 94 -5.84 -2.96 18.35
CA PHE A 94 -4.92 -2.75 17.24
C PHE A 94 -5.23 -1.47 16.45
N PHE A 95 -6.43 -1.34 15.89
CA PHE A 95 -6.77 -0.14 15.12
C PHE A 95 -7.03 1.07 16.02
N LYS A 96 -7.80 0.91 17.08
CA LYS A 96 -8.29 2.01 17.90
C LYS A 96 -7.17 2.70 18.69
N ASP A 97 -6.34 1.92 19.37
CA ASP A 97 -5.38 2.44 20.35
C ASP A 97 -3.96 2.51 19.78
N HIS A 98 -3.67 1.86 18.64
CA HIS A 98 -2.35 1.89 18.01
C HIS A 98 -2.33 2.57 16.64
N ILE A 99 -3.14 2.11 15.67
CA ILE A 99 -3.09 2.65 14.30
C ILE A 99 -3.66 4.08 14.24
N ALA A 100 -4.89 4.27 14.72
CA ALA A 100 -5.55 5.57 14.69
C ALA A 100 -4.79 6.63 15.50
N SER A 101 -4.20 6.23 16.63
CA SER A 101 -3.42 7.10 17.51
C SER A 101 -1.99 7.37 17.01
N GLY A 102 -1.47 6.58 16.05
CA GLY A 102 -0.10 6.71 15.55
C GLY A 102 0.97 6.09 16.46
N HIS A 103 0.58 5.21 17.40
CA HIS A 103 1.51 4.54 18.31
C HIS A 103 2.16 3.29 17.68
N TYR A 104 2.84 3.48 16.55
CA TYR A 104 3.59 2.46 15.81
C TYR A 104 4.67 3.11 14.95
N ASP A 105 5.67 2.33 14.54
CA ASP A 105 6.64 2.76 13.51
C ASP A 105 6.44 1.93 12.22
N LEU A 106 6.10 0.65 12.38
CA LEU A 106 5.64 -0.26 11.34
C LEU A 106 4.32 -0.92 11.77
N ALA A 107 3.41 -1.13 10.83
CA ALA A 107 2.21 -1.94 11.02
C ALA A 107 1.73 -2.48 9.66
N LEU A 108 0.92 -3.54 9.68
CA LEU A 108 0.36 -4.15 8.48
C LEU A 108 -1.16 -4.10 8.54
N TRP A 109 -1.76 -3.49 7.52
CA TRP A 109 -3.20 -3.51 7.31
C TRP A 109 -3.52 -3.31 5.83
N SER A 110 -4.81 -3.40 5.48
CA SER A 110 -5.30 -3.14 4.13
C SER A 110 -6.63 -2.41 4.19
N TRP A 111 -6.92 -1.60 3.18
CA TRP A 111 -8.26 -1.10 2.89
C TRP A 111 -8.95 -1.99 1.86
N PRO A 112 -10.30 -2.10 1.89
CA PRO A 112 -11.05 -2.62 0.77
C PRO A 112 -10.76 -1.80 -0.49
N ALA A 113 -10.53 -2.46 -1.62
CA ALA A 113 -10.38 -1.79 -2.90
C ALA A 113 -11.77 -1.55 -3.52
N THR A 114 -11.90 -0.48 -4.31
CA THR A 114 -13.18 -0.06 -4.89
C THR A 114 -13.04 0.28 -6.38
N ALA A 115 -14.18 0.45 -7.05
CA ALA A 115 -14.24 0.91 -8.44
C ALA A 115 -13.98 2.43 -8.60
N TYR A 116 -13.87 3.19 -7.51
CA TYR A 116 -13.86 4.66 -7.51
C TYR A 116 -12.61 5.22 -6.81
N PRO A 117 -11.39 4.96 -7.34
CA PRO A 117 -10.15 5.28 -6.64
C PRO A 117 -9.95 6.79 -6.41
N ALA A 118 -10.43 7.67 -7.29
CA ALA A 118 -10.31 9.12 -7.09
C ALA A 118 -11.05 9.61 -5.85
N THR A 119 -12.20 9.02 -5.53
CA THR A 119 -13.01 9.39 -4.36
C THR A 119 -12.56 8.62 -3.11
N ASP A 120 -12.40 7.30 -3.24
CA ASP A 120 -12.21 6.43 -2.07
C ASP A 120 -10.77 6.40 -1.56
N ALA A 121 -9.78 6.70 -2.42
CA ALA A 121 -8.38 6.75 -2.01
C ALA A 121 -7.99 8.12 -1.42
N ARG A 122 -8.70 9.20 -1.75
CA ARG A 122 -8.43 10.54 -1.22
C ARG A 122 -8.25 10.56 0.31
N PRO A 123 -9.18 10.06 1.14
CA PRO A 123 -9.04 10.10 2.59
C PRO A 123 -7.89 9.25 3.15
N ILE A 124 -7.33 8.33 2.35
CA ILE A 124 -6.20 7.48 2.75
C ILE A 124 -4.87 8.24 2.64
N TYR A 125 -4.77 9.19 1.72
CA TYR A 125 -3.53 9.92 1.41
C TYR A 125 -3.61 11.43 1.65
N ALA A 126 -4.79 11.93 2.05
CA ALA A 126 -5.02 13.33 2.35
C ALA A 126 -4.03 13.85 3.40
N LYS A 127 -3.51 15.07 3.19
CA LYS A 127 -2.66 15.72 4.20
C LYS A 127 -3.48 16.00 5.47
N PRO A 128 -2.99 15.60 6.67
CA PRO A 128 -3.66 15.93 7.92
C PRO A 128 -3.84 17.44 8.08
N GLN A 129 -5.04 17.84 8.49
CA GLN A 129 -5.41 19.24 8.70
C GLN A 129 -5.58 19.55 10.19
N PRO A 130 -5.30 20.78 10.65
CA PRO A 130 -5.58 21.17 12.02
C PRO A 130 -7.10 21.19 12.28
N ALA A 131 -7.53 20.55 13.36
CA ALA A 131 -8.89 20.62 13.88
C ALA A 131 -9.10 21.88 14.75
N THR A 132 -10.35 22.23 14.99
CA THR A 132 -10.73 23.40 15.82
C THR A 132 -10.31 23.28 17.29
N ASP A 133 -10.12 22.06 17.78
CA ASP A 133 -9.68 21.76 19.14
C ASP A 133 -8.15 21.62 19.28
N GLY A 134 -7.40 21.91 18.21
CA GLY A 134 -5.95 21.79 18.16
C GLY A 134 -5.43 20.37 17.86
N SER A 135 -6.31 19.38 17.70
CA SER A 135 -5.94 18.04 17.22
C SER A 135 -5.73 18.04 15.70
N LEU A 136 -5.37 16.88 15.13
CA LEU A 136 -5.27 16.70 13.68
C LEU A 136 -6.46 15.90 13.15
N LEU A 137 -7.12 16.44 12.14
CA LEU A 137 -8.03 15.71 11.26
C LEU A 137 -7.18 14.84 10.32
N VAL A 138 -7.00 13.58 10.70
CA VAL A 138 -6.16 12.61 9.97
C VAL A 138 -6.92 11.79 8.92
N GLU A 139 -8.25 11.89 8.89
CA GLU A 139 -9.13 11.05 8.08
C GLU A 139 -8.75 9.55 8.19
N GLN A 140 -8.46 8.87 7.07
CA GLN A 140 -7.94 7.50 7.05
C GLN A 140 -6.42 7.45 6.83
N ASN A 141 -5.74 8.61 6.77
CA ASN A 141 -4.30 8.69 6.61
C ASN A 141 -3.59 8.46 7.95
N TYR A 142 -3.59 7.19 8.39
CA TYR A 142 -2.95 6.80 9.65
C TYR A 142 -1.43 7.01 9.64
N THR A 143 -0.79 7.06 8.46
CA THR A 143 0.63 7.41 8.32
C THR A 143 0.92 8.88 8.59
N ARG A 144 -0.10 9.75 8.46
CA ARG A 144 -0.03 11.22 8.57
C ARG A 144 0.91 11.86 7.54
N VAL A 145 1.29 11.13 6.50
CA VAL A 145 2.10 11.64 5.41
C VAL A 145 1.18 11.94 4.22
N GLY A 146 1.08 13.22 3.88
CA GLY A 146 0.34 13.72 2.73
C GLY A 146 0.93 15.06 2.32
N THR A 147 0.60 15.53 1.11
CA THR A 147 1.13 16.81 0.60
C THR A 147 0.02 17.59 -0.08
N ASP A 148 0.12 18.92 -0.07
CA ASP A 148 -0.87 19.78 -0.73
C ASP A 148 -1.02 19.44 -2.22
N ARG A 149 0.05 18.96 -2.86
CA ARG A 149 -0.01 18.56 -4.27
C ARG A 149 -0.75 17.23 -4.49
N ILE A 150 -0.68 16.29 -3.55
CA ILE A 150 -1.49 15.06 -3.61
C ILE A 150 -2.97 15.45 -3.49
N ASP A 151 -3.29 16.31 -2.53
CA ASP A 151 -4.67 16.76 -2.28
C ASP A 151 -5.25 17.50 -3.51
N GLN A 152 -4.49 18.46 -4.07
CA GLN A 152 -4.89 19.18 -5.29
C GLN A 152 -5.17 18.24 -6.46
N LEU A 153 -4.31 17.24 -6.69
CA LEU A 153 -4.49 16.29 -7.78
C LEU A 153 -5.74 15.42 -7.58
N PHE A 154 -6.05 15.03 -6.34
CA PHE A 154 -7.30 14.32 -6.03
C PHE A 154 -8.52 15.22 -6.28
N ASP A 155 -8.49 16.47 -5.84
CA ASP A 155 -9.60 17.41 -6.02
C ASP A 155 -9.86 17.70 -7.51
N GLU A 156 -8.79 17.84 -8.32
CA GLU A 156 -8.85 17.92 -9.78
C GLU A 156 -9.44 16.63 -10.39
N ALA A 157 -8.96 15.45 -9.97
CA ALA A 157 -9.39 14.16 -10.52
C ALA A 157 -10.86 13.85 -10.24
N VAL A 158 -11.37 14.17 -9.05
CA VAL A 158 -12.77 13.94 -8.68
C VAL A 158 -13.72 14.90 -9.41
N SER A 159 -13.24 16.09 -9.78
CA SER A 159 -14.04 17.10 -10.47
C SER A 159 -13.99 17.00 -12.00
N GLU A 160 -13.12 16.14 -12.55
CA GLU A 160 -12.93 15.97 -13.98
C GLU A 160 -13.99 15.04 -14.60
N LEU A 161 -14.62 15.50 -15.68
CA LEU A 161 -15.71 14.80 -16.37
C LEU A 161 -15.22 13.94 -17.55
N ASP A 162 -14.02 14.23 -18.08
CA ASP A 162 -13.36 13.38 -19.07
C ASP A 162 -12.60 12.24 -18.38
N GLU A 163 -13.07 11.01 -18.61
CA GLU A 163 -12.49 9.82 -17.97
C GLU A 163 -10.99 9.62 -18.27
N ARG A 164 -10.51 10.01 -19.46
CA ARG A 164 -9.09 9.84 -19.81
C ARG A 164 -8.24 10.83 -19.02
N LYS A 165 -8.69 12.08 -18.92
CA LYS A 165 -8.02 13.10 -18.11
C LYS A 165 -8.02 12.74 -16.63
N ALA A 166 -9.14 12.25 -16.10
CA ALA A 166 -9.22 11.79 -14.72
C ALA A 166 -8.22 10.64 -14.44
N ARG A 167 -8.08 9.70 -15.38
CA ARG A 167 -7.07 8.61 -15.27
C ARG A 167 -5.64 9.15 -15.32
N ASP A 168 -5.35 10.15 -16.14
CA ASP A 168 -4.01 10.75 -16.21
C ASP A 168 -3.67 11.58 -14.97
N LEU A 169 -4.66 12.24 -14.36
CA LEU A 169 -4.51 12.86 -13.03
C LEU A 169 -4.22 11.80 -11.97
N MET A 170 -4.96 10.68 -11.97
CA MET A 170 -4.71 9.57 -11.03
C MET A 170 -3.31 8.95 -11.17
N LYS A 171 -2.75 8.83 -12.38
CA LYS A 171 -1.35 8.39 -12.55
C LYS A 171 -0.36 9.36 -11.90
N GLN A 172 -0.64 10.67 -11.92
CA GLN A 172 0.18 11.66 -11.24
C GLN A 172 0.05 11.53 -9.72
N VAL A 173 -1.17 11.32 -9.21
CA VAL A 173 -1.43 11.01 -7.79
C VAL A 173 -0.60 9.81 -7.35
N ASP A 174 -0.68 8.69 -8.06
CA ASP A 174 0.07 7.46 -7.75
C ASP A 174 1.58 7.70 -7.70
N SER A 175 2.12 8.44 -8.66
CA SER A 175 3.55 8.80 -8.69
C SER A 175 3.97 9.61 -7.45
N ARG A 176 3.12 10.55 -7.01
CA ARG A 176 3.39 11.35 -5.81
C ARG A 176 3.28 10.54 -4.52
N ILE A 177 2.29 9.66 -4.42
CA ILE A 177 2.15 8.74 -3.29
C ILE A 177 3.37 7.82 -3.21
N TRP A 178 3.80 7.25 -4.34
CA TRP A 178 4.99 6.40 -4.41
C TRP A 178 6.25 7.14 -3.96
N ALA A 179 6.42 8.40 -4.40
CA ALA A 179 7.55 9.23 -4.00
C ALA A 179 7.53 9.60 -2.50
N ALA A 180 6.35 9.76 -1.90
CA ALA A 180 6.20 10.03 -0.48
C ALA A 180 6.56 8.82 0.41
N ALA A 181 6.42 7.59 -0.14
CA ALA A 181 6.81 6.33 0.49
C ALA A 181 6.25 6.11 1.92
N ALA A 182 5.07 6.68 2.20
CA ALA A 182 4.39 6.56 3.48
C ALA A 182 3.87 5.14 3.76
N SER A 183 3.48 4.44 2.70
CA SER A 183 3.06 3.05 2.71
C SER A 183 3.72 2.32 1.54
N ILE A 184 4.01 1.04 1.73
CA ILE A 184 4.62 0.19 0.70
C ILE A 184 3.64 -0.96 0.43
N PRO A 185 2.95 -0.97 -0.72
CA PRO A 185 2.10 -2.09 -1.12
C PRO A 185 2.91 -3.38 -1.20
N LEU A 186 2.48 -4.42 -0.48
CA LEU A 186 3.22 -5.69 -0.43
C LEU A 186 2.70 -6.71 -1.43
N TYR A 187 1.38 -6.90 -1.50
CA TYR A 187 0.72 -7.83 -2.41
C TYR A 187 -0.78 -7.51 -2.47
N GLN A 188 -1.43 -7.96 -3.55
CA GLN A 188 -2.88 -7.96 -3.65
C GLN A 188 -3.43 -9.29 -3.11
N ARG A 189 -4.45 -9.22 -2.25
CA ARG A 189 -5.16 -10.41 -1.78
C ARG A 189 -6.15 -10.87 -2.87
N PRO A 190 -6.07 -12.11 -3.36
CA PRO A 190 -7.07 -12.61 -4.29
C PRO A 190 -8.43 -12.75 -3.60
N GLU A 191 -9.49 -12.50 -4.35
CA GLU A 191 -10.85 -12.84 -3.93
C GLU A 191 -11.08 -14.33 -4.17
N LEU A 192 -11.22 -15.10 -3.09
CA LEU A 192 -11.46 -16.54 -3.15
C LEU A 192 -12.90 -16.84 -2.74
N VAL A 193 -13.68 -17.36 -3.68
CA VAL A 193 -15.09 -17.72 -3.47
C VAL A 193 -15.27 -19.22 -3.75
N ALA A 194 -15.77 -19.94 -2.75
CA ALA A 194 -16.22 -21.31 -2.92
C ALA A 194 -17.72 -21.33 -3.21
N ALA A 195 -18.10 -21.84 -4.39
CA ALA A 195 -19.49 -21.99 -4.80
C ALA A 195 -19.82 -23.47 -5.00
N LYS A 196 -21.10 -23.82 -4.87
CA LYS A 196 -21.56 -25.17 -5.25
C LYS A 196 -21.44 -25.36 -6.76
N HIS A 197 -21.13 -26.58 -7.19
CA HIS A 197 -20.95 -26.92 -8.62
C HIS A 197 -22.20 -26.66 -9.49
N ASP A 198 -23.37 -26.66 -8.87
CA ASP A 198 -24.67 -26.45 -9.50
C ASP A 198 -25.16 -25.00 -9.37
N LEU A 199 -24.37 -24.09 -8.78
CA LEU A 199 -24.70 -22.67 -8.67
C LEU A 199 -24.11 -21.90 -9.86
N ALA A 200 -24.98 -21.33 -10.69
CA ALA A 200 -24.59 -20.48 -11.82
C ALA A 200 -24.50 -19.01 -11.42
N ASN A 201 -23.66 -18.27 -12.14
CA ASN A 201 -23.48 -16.81 -12.04
C ASN A 201 -23.05 -16.28 -10.65
N ALA A 202 -22.51 -17.15 -9.79
CA ALA A 202 -21.90 -16.79 -8.51
C ALA A 202 -20.38 -17.01 -8.55
N GLY A 203 -19.61 -16.08 -7.97
CA GLY A 203 -18.15 -16.18 -7.92
C GLY A 203 -17.49 -14.91 -7.40
N ALA A 204 -16.21 -14.74 -7.71
CA ALA A 204 -15.50 -13.49 -7.47
C ALA A 204 -15.90 -12.46 -8.55
N PHE A 205 -16.38 -11.28 -8.12
CA PHE A 205 -16.85 -10.23 -9.02
C PHE A 205 -15.84 -9.09 -9.17
N GLY A 206 -14.77 -9.08 -8.38
CA GLY A 206 -13.79 -8.01 -8.36
C GLY A 206 -14.46 -6.67 -8.04
N PHE A 207 -14.29 -5.67 -8.92
CA PHE A 207 -14.91 -4.36 -8.77
C PHE A 207 -16.33 -4.25 -9.35
N SER A 208 -16.88 -5.36 -9.87
CA SER A 208 -18.25 -5.38 -10.41
C SER A 208 -19.26 -5.74 -9.34
N ALA A 209 -20.47 -5.20 -9.46
CA ALA A 209 -21.59 -5.64 -8.62
C ALA A 209 -22.21 -6.94 -9.16
N PRO A 210 -22.54 -7.92 -8.30
CA PRO A 210 -23.27 -9.11 -8.72
C PRO A 210 -24.67 -8.75 -9.23
N ARG A 211 -25.11 -9.42 -10.30
CA ARG A 211 -26.50 -9.37 -10.78
C ARG A 211 -27.30 -10.46 -10.08
N TYR A 212 -27.83 -10.15 -8.90
CA TYR A 212 -28.51 -11.14 -8.05
C TYR A 212 -29.64 -11.90 -8.75
N GLN A 213 -30.38 -11.23 -9.65
CA GLN A 213 -31.46 -11.86 -10.42
C GLN A 213 -31.00 -12.95 -11.39
N ASP A 214 -29.70 -12.95 -11.75
CA ASP A 214 -29.11 -13.93 -12.66
C ASP A 214 -28.49 -15.11 -11.89
N ILE A 215 -28.40 -15.05 -10.56
CA ILE A 215 -27.81 -16.12 -9.73
C ILE A 215 -28.86 -17.20 -9.45
N GLY A 216 -28.52 -18.46 -9.72
CA GLY A 216 -29.45 -19.56 -9.47
C GLY A 216 -28.85 -20.95 -9.65
N PHE A 217 -29.56 -21.96 -9.17
CA PHE A 217 -29.16 -23.35 -9.33
C PHE A 217 -29.53 -23.87 -10.72
N VAL A 218 -28.55 -24.49 -11.39
CA VAL A 218 -28.75 -25.24 -12.62
C VAL A 218 -28.84 -26.73 -12.31
N LYS A 219 -29.62 -27.49 -13.09
CA LYS A 219 -29.62 -28.96 -12.95
C LYS A 219 -28.22 -29.49 -13.21
N ALA A 220 -27.65 -30.20 -12.25
CA ALA A 220 -26.34 -30.83 -12.39
C ALA A 220 -26.32 -31.71 -13.66
N LYS A 221 -25.39 -31.41 -14.59
CA LYS A 221 -25.06 -32.36 -15.65
C LYS A 221 -24.30 -33.50 -14.99
N PRO A 222 -24.66 -34.79 -15.20
CA PRO A 222 -23.85 -35.89 -14.70
C PRO A 222 -22.44 -35.73 -15.27
N ALA A 223 -21.43 -35.80 -14.40
CA ALA A 223 -20.03 -35.69 -14.79
C ALA A 223 -19.74 -36.72 -15.90
N HIS A 224 -19.17 -36.28 -17.03
CA HIS A 224 -18.63 -37.20 -18.03
C HIS A 224 -17.53 -38.02 -17.34
N GLY A 225 -17.77 -39.33 -17.17
CA GLY A 225 -16.77 -40.24 -16.62
C GLY A 225 -17.25 -41.34 -15.67
N ALA A 226 -18.55 -41.47 -15.40
CA ALA A 226 -19.07 -42.69 -14.76
C ALA A 226 -19.50 -43.69 -15.84
N GLU A 227 -18.53 -44.36 -16.49
CA GLU A 227 -18.82 -45.63 -17.15
C GLU A 227 -19.33 -46.60 -16.08
N ARG A 228 -20.60 -47.00 -16.25
CA ARG A 228 -21.20 -48.08 -15.47
C ARG A 228 -20.80 -49.38 -16.15
N ASN A 229 -20.01 -50.19 -15.45
CA ASN A 229 -19.94 -51.63 -15.69
C ASN A 229 -21.28 -52.30 -15.34
#